data_AF-N4WXJ5-F1
#
_entry.id   AF-N4WXJ5-F1
#
_cell.length_a   1.000
_cell.length_b   1.000
_cell.length_c   1.000
_cell.angle_alpha   90.00
_cell.angle_beta   90.00
_cell.angle_gamma   90.00
#
_symmetry.space_group_name_H-M   'P 1'
#
loop_
_entity.id
_entity.type
_entity.pdbx_description
1 polymer ?
#
loop_
_entity_poly.entity_id
_entity_poly.type
_entity_poly.pdbx_seq_one_letter_code
_entity_poly.pdbx_strand_id
1 'polypeptide(L)'
;MLTMPEINSIKCLRNDKSLSMNEIADIHKINWRTAKKYADGEQIPKEKNEKKKGMMYEEEWGDIVSDWLLEDQKLRKKLRRTNKTLFKGLREMGFPVPTERYVIS
;
A
#
# COMPACT_ATOMS: atom_id res chain seq x y z
N MET A 1 -14.60 1.23 -9.80
CA MET A 1 -13.95 2.45 -9.27
C MET A 1 -13.74 3.39 -10.45
N LEU A 2 -14.02 4.69 -10.28
CA LEU A 2 -13.75 5.66 -11.34
C LEU A 2 -12.24 5.77 -11.58
N THR A 3 -11.87 5.88 -12.84
CA THR A 3 -10.50 6.12 -13.29
C THR A 3 -10.13 7.59 -13.05
N MET A 4 -8.83 7.88 -12.94
CA MET A 4 -8.35 9.24 -12.73
C MET A 4 -8.83 10.24 -13.81
N PRO A 5 -8.91 9.87 -15.10
CA PRO A 5 -9.51 10.72 -16.14
C PRO A 5 -10.99 11.05 -15.89
N GLU A 6 -11.80 10.09 -15.43
CA GLU A 6 -13.22 10.34 -15.13
C GLU A 6 -13.39 11.27 -13.94
N ILE A 7 -12.56 11.12 -12.90
CA ILE A 7 -12.55 12.03 -11.74
C ILE A 7 -12.15 13.45 -12.16
N ASN A 8 -11.16 13.59 -13.05
CA ASN A 8 -10.74 14.89 -13.58
C ASN A 8 -11.85 15.53 -14.44
N SER A 9 -12.52 14.74 -15.28
CA SER A 9 -13.68 15.21 -16.05
C SER A 9 -14.78 15.76 -15.14
N ILE A 10 -15.15 15.04 -14.07
CA ILE A 10 -16.14 15.50 -13.07
C ILE A 10 -15.76 16.86 -12.48
N LYS A 11 -14.47 17.07 -12.15
CA LYS A 11 -13.98 18.35 -11.63
C LYS A 11 -14.05 19.47 -12.65
N CYS A 12 -13.63 19.23 -13.89
CA CYS A 12 -13.75 20.22 -14.96
C CYS A 12 -15.21 20.60 -15.24
N LEU A 13 -16.12 19.62 -15.28
CA LEU A 13 -17.55 19.87 -15.47
C LEU A 13 -18.15 20.70 -14.33
N ARG A 14 -17.68 20.50 -13.09
CA ARG A 14 -18.12 21.27 -11.93
C ARG A 14 -17.56 22.69 -11.90
N ASN A 15 -16.25 22.85 -12.10
CA ASN A 15 -15.57 24.12 -11.87
C ASN A 15 -15.57 25.02 -13.11
N ASP A 16 -15.41 24.46 -14.30
CA ASP A 16 -15.25 25.24 -15.53
C ASP A 16 -16.59 25.44 -16.25
N LYS A 17 -17.48 24.46 -16.16
CA LYS A 17 -18.81 24.49 -16.81
C LYS A 17 -19.97 24.76 -15.87
N SER A 18 -19.71 24.87 -14.55
CA SER A 18 -20.71 25.12 -13.51
C SER A 18 -21.94 24.20 -13.57
N LEU A 19 -21.75 22.96 -14.05
CA LEU A 19 -22.85 22.01 -14.18
C LEU A 19 -23.35 21.56 -12.81
N SER A 20 -24.64 21.23 -12.76
CA SER A 20 -25.23 20.59 -11.59
C SER A 20 -24.72 19.15 -11.47
N MET A 21 -24.67 18.61 -10.25
CA MET A 21 -24.13 17.27 -10.04
C MET A 21 -25.05 16.17 -10.62
N ASN A 22 -26.28 16.53 -11.04
CA ASN A 22 -27.30 15.66 -11.63
C ASN A 22 -26.92 15.49 -13.10
N GLU A 23 -26.63 16.59 -13.78
CA GLU A 23 -26.09 16.57 -15.14
C GLU A 23 -24.76 15.81 -15.20
N ILE A 24 -23.87 16.01 -14.22
CA ILE A 24 -22.61 15.25 -14.13
C ILE A 24 -22.88 13.75 -13.91
N ALA A 25 -23.84 13.39 -13.06
CA ALA A 25 -24.24 12.01 -12.82
C ALA A 25 -24.81 11.34 -14.07
N ASP A 26 -25.62 12.08 -14.86
CA ASP A 26 -26.20 11.59 -16.11
C ASP A 26 -25.14 11.42 -17.21
N ILE A 27 -24.22 12.38 -17.35
CA ILE A 27 -23.11 12.33 -18.33
C ILE A 27 -22.22 11.11 -18.07
N HIS A 28 -21.82 10.91 -16.82
CA HIS A 28 -20.93 9.81 -16.44
C HIS A 28 -21.66 8.51 -16.11
N LYS A 29 -23.00 8.50 -16.14
CA LYS A 29 -23.87 7.38 -15.74
C LYS A 29 -23.50 6.79 -14.37
N ILE A 30 -23.21 7.67 -13.42
CA ILE A 30 -22.84 7.31 -12.04
C ILE A 30 -23.90 7.76 -11.05
N ASN A 31 -23.86 7.21 -9.84
CA ASN A 31 -24.73 7.66 -8.76
C ASN A 31 -24.40 9.12 -8.38
N TRP A 32 -25.42 9.96 -8.19
CA TRP A 32 -25.31 11.35 -7.72
C TRP A 32 -24.38 11.52 -6.51
N ARG A 33 -24.44 10.62 -5.52
CA ARG A 33 -23.54 10.68 -4.34
C ARG A 33 -22.07 10.54 -4.73
N THR A 34 -21.78 9.75 -5.77
CA THR A 34 -20.43 9.56 -6.30
C THR A 34 -19.98 10.80 -7.06
N ALA A 35 -20.84 11.37 -7.91
CA ALA A 35 -20.56 12.63 -8.59
C ALA A 35 -20.27 13.75 -7.58
N LYS A 36 -21.10 13.90 -6.54
CA LYS A 36 -20.91 14.88 -5.46
C LYS A 36 -19.58 14.68 -4.73
N LYS A 37 -19.27 13.44 -4.32
CA LYS A 37 -18.01 13.09 -3.64
C LYS A 37 -16.78 13.57 -4.42
N TYR A 38 -16.75 13.32 -5.73
CA TYR A 38 -15.59 13.68 -6.56
C TYR A 38 -15.59 15.15 -7.01
N ALA A 39 -16.76 15.78 -7.13
CA ALA A 39 -16.92 17.18 -7.47
C ALA A 39 -16.53 18.12 -6.32
N ASP A 40 -16.95 17.82 -5.09
CA ASP A 40 -16.67 18.65 -3.89
C ASP A 40 -15.24 18.40 -3.32
N GLY A 41 -14.43 17.56 -3.98
CA GLY A 41 -13.05 17.30 -3.60
C GLY A 41 -12.87 16.32 -2.43
N GLU A 42 -13.91 15.54 -2.11
CA GLU A 42 -13.90 14.60 -0.99
C GLU A 42 -13.06 13.35 -1.33
N GLN A 43 -11.78 13.48 -1.04
CA GLN A 43 -10.75 12.44 -0.98
C GLN A 43 -10.64 11.58 -2.24
N ILE A 44 -9.79 12.02 -3.17
CA ILE A 44 -8.97 11.06 -3.92
C ILE A 44 -8.17 10.31 -2.86
N PRO A 45 -8.24 8.97 -2.78
CA PRO A 45 -7.31 8.21 -1.95
C PRO A 45 -5.91 8.61 -2.39
N LYS A 46 -5.20 9.40 -1.57
CA LYS A 46 -3.78 9.63 -1.81
C LYS A 46 -3.15 8.24 -1.76
N GLU A 47 -2.37 7.91 -2.79
CA GLU A 47 -1.51 6.74 -2.73
C GLU A 47 -0.69 6.87 -1.43
N LYS A 48 -1.03 6.03 -0.46
CA LYS A 48 -0.26 5.93 0.77
C LYS A 48 1.03 5.24 0.36
N ASN A 49 2.02 6.04 -0.01
CA ASN A 49 3.40 5.59 -0.06
C ASN A 49 3.83 5.37 1.40
N GLU A 50 3.42 4.23 1.96
CA GLU A 50 3.90 3.80 3.25
C GLU A 50 5.42 3.65 3.12
N LYS A 51 6.15 4.53 3.81
CA LYS A 51 7.59 4.41 3.89
C LYS A 51 7.88 3.08 4.59
N LYS A 52 8.54 2.18 3.87
CA LYS A 52 9.11 0.96 4.45
C LYS A 52 10.09 1.40 5.54
N LYS A 53 9.87 0.94 6.77
CA LYS A 53 10.59 1.36 7.99
C LYS A 53 10.87 0.16 8.89
N GLY A 54 11.83 0.30 9.79
CA GLY A 54 12.20 -0.69 10.80
C GLY A 54 13.38 -1.57 10.39
N MET A 55 13.78 -2.46 11.29
CA MET A 55 15.03 -3.24 11.23
C MET A 55 15.21 -4.06 9.93
N MET A 56 14.12 -4.42 9.24
CA MET A 56 14.19 -5.14 7.96
C MET A 56 14.49 -4.25 6.75
N TYR A 57 14.48 -2.93 6.90
CA TYR A 57 14.72 -1.98 5.82
C TYR A 57 15.80 -0.96 6.14
N GLU A 58 16.03 -0.70 7.43
CA GLU A 58 17.01 0.28 7.91
C GLU A 58 18.31 -0.38 8.41
N GLU A 59 18.29 -1.69 8.69
CA GLU A 59 19.45 -2.46 9.16
C GLU A 59 19.75 -3.64 8.22
N GLU A 60 20.84 -4.35 8.49
CA GLU A 60 21.37 -5.45 7.67
C GLU A 60 20.47 -6.70 7.59
N TRP A 61 19.47 -6.82 8.48
CA TRP A 61 18.62 -8.00 8.57
C TRP A 61 17.78 -8.24 7.32
N GLY A 62 17.35 -7.17 6.65
CA GLY A 62 16.60 -7.24 5.41
C GLY A 62 17.39 -7.89 4.28
N ASP A 63 18.65 -7.51 4.15
CA ASP A 63 19.55 -8.01 3.12
C ASP A 63 19.89 -9.49 3.38
N ILE A 64 20.19 -9.84 4.63
CA ILE A 64 20.44 -11.22 5.06
C ILE A 64 19.25 -12.14 4.74
N VAL A 65 18.03 -11.71 5.07
CA VAL A 65 16.81 -12.49 4.76
C VAL A 65 16.62 -12.59 3.24
N SER A 66 16.89 -11.53 2.50
CA SER A 66 16.73 -11.50 1.05
C SER A 66 17.68 -12.47 0.37
N ASP A 67 18.95 -12.49 0.77
CA ASP A 67 19.96 -13.42 0.24
C ASP A 67 19.57 -14.88 0.49
N TRP A 68 19.11 -15.19 1.71
CA TRP A 68 18.66 -16.54 2.04
C TRP A 68 17.44 -16.98 1.23
N LEU A 69 16.49 -16.07 0.99
CA LEU A 69 15.31 -16.35 0.16
C LEU A 69 15.68 -16.56 -1.31
N LEU A 70 16.66 -15.80 -1.82
CA LEU A 70 17.19 -15.97 -3.18
C LEU A 70 17.90 -17.31 -3.36
N GLU A 71 18.67 -17.74 -2.35
CA GLU A 71 19.26 -19.09 -2.32
C GLU A 71 18.17 -20.18 -2.31
N ASP A 72 17.19 -20.06 -1.42
CA ASP A 72 16.10 -21.01 -1.28
C ASP A 72 15.24 -21.11 -2.54
N GLN A 73 15.08 -20.02 -3.28
CA GLN A 73 14.33 -20.03 -4.54
C GLN A 73 14.93 -20.99 -5.56
N LYS A 74 16.27 -21.17 -5.56
CA LYS A 74 16.99 -22.10 -6.44
C LYS A 74 16.78 -23.57 -6.03
N LEU A 75 16.28 -23.83 -4.82
CA LEU A 75 16.03 -25.16 -4.29
C LEU A 75 14.60 -25.65 -4.56
N ARG A 76 14.44 -26.98 -4.54
CA ARG A 76 13.11 -27.63 -4.54
C ARG A 76 12.33 -27.25 -3.29
N LYS A 77 11.01 -27.09 -3.39
CA LYS A 77 10.13 -26.62 -2.30
C LYS A 77 10.34 -27.30 -0.94
N LYS A 78 10.63 -28.61 -0.91
CA LYS A 78 10.86 -29.39 0.32
C LYS A 78 12.21 -29.12 1.00
N LEU A 79 13.16 -28.54 0.29
CA LEU A 79 14.52 -28.26 0.77
C LEU A 79 14.72 -26.80 1.19
N ARG A 80 13.75 -25.93 0.92
CA ARG A 80 13.80 -24.52 1.31
C ARG A 80 13.72 -24.37 2.82
N ARG A 81 14.41 -23.38 3.37
CA ARG A 81 14.29 -23.05 4.79
C ARG A 81 12.83 -22.69 5.10
N THR A 82 12.39 -23.07 6.29
CA THR A 82 11.09 -22.65 6.84
C THR A 82 11.25 -21.34 7.59
N ASN A 83 10.15 -20.62 7.83
CA ASN A 83 10.17 -19.40 8.62
C ASN A 83 10.80 -19.61 10.02
N LYS A 84 10.57 -20.78 10.64
CA LYS A 84 11.16 -21.12 11.96
C LYS A 84 12.68 -21.23 11.89
N THR A 85 13.19 -21.89 10.85
CA THR A 85 14.65 -22.05 10.67
C THR A 85 15.32 -20.74 10.30
N LEU A 86 14.65 -19.91 9.49
CA LEU A 86 15.14 -18.59 9.12
C LEU A 86 15.24 -17.68 10.35
N PHE A 87 14.17 -17.62 11.15
CA PHE A 87 14.16 -16.84 12.39
C PHE A 87 15.21 -17.34 13.40
N LYS A 88 15.39 -18.66 13.53
CA LYS A 88 16.43 -19.22 14.39
C LYS A 88 17.84 -18.80 13.94
N GLY A 89 18.12 -18.84 12.64
CA GLY A 89 19.40 -18.37 12.10
C GLY A 89 19.64 -16.88 12.37
N LEU A 90 18.62 -16.04 12.22
CA LEU A 90 18.70 -14.62 12.58
C LEU A 90 19.03 -14.45 14.08
N ARG A 91 18.36 -15.20 14.95
CA ARG A 91 18.61 -15.16 16.40
C ARG A 91 20.04 -15.57 16.76
N GLU A 92 20.60 -16.56 16.08
CA GLU A 92 21.99 -17.00 16.25
C GLU A 92 22.99 -15.91 15.84
N MET A 93 22.66 -15.07 14.85
CA MET A 93 23.47 -13.91 14.44
C MET A 93 23.24 -12.67 15.31
N GLY A 94 22.41 -12.77 16.37
CA GLY A 94 22.17 -11.66 17.30
C GLY A 94 20.95 -10.81 16.97
N PHE A 95 20.06 -11.25 16.08
CA PHE A 95 18.82 -10.52 15.77
C PHE A 95 18.03 -10.25 17.06
N PRO A 96 17.75 -8.97 17.38
CA PRO A 96 17.08 -8.63 18.62
C PRO A 96 15.71 -9.31 18.66
N VAL A 97 15.37 -9.97 19.78
CA VAL A 97 13.95 -10.27 20.00
C VAL A 97 13.30 -8.91 20.23
N PRO A 98 12.15 -8.64 19.62
CA PRO A 98 11.28 -7.58 20.11
C PRO A 98 10.84 -7.96 21.53
N THR A 99 11.65 -7.64 22.54
CA THR A 99 11.26 -7.67 23.95
C THR A 99 10.23 -6.57 24.12
N GLU A 100 8.98 -7.01 24.30
CA GLU A 100 7.82 -6.23 24.72
C GLU A 100 7.56 -4.93 23.96
N ARG A 101 6.48 -4.97 23.18
CA ARG A 101 5.58 -3.85 22.84
C ARG A 101 6.26 -2.49 22.69
N TYR A 102 6.23 -1.97 21.47
CA TYR A 102 6.02 -0.54 21.26
C TYR A 102 4.85 -0.07 22.15
N VAL A 103 5.15 0.35 23.38
CA VAL A 103 4.28 1.19 24.18
C VAL A 103 4.44 2.55 23.54
N ILE A 104 3.56 2.81 22.59
CA ILE A 104 3.33 4.15 22.07
C ILE A 104 2.80 4.94 23.27
N SER A 105 3.65 5.78 23.87
CA SER A 105 3.28 6.85 24.81
C SER A 105 3.62 8.19 24.17
#